data_AF-A0A026WHL9-F1
#
_entry.id   AF-A0A026WHL9-F1
#
_cell.length_a   1.000
_cell.length_b   1.000
_cell.length_c   1.000
_cell.angle_alpha   90.00
_cell.angle_beta   90.00
_cell.angle_gamma   90.00
#
_symmetry.space_group_name_H-M   'P 1'
#
loop_
_entity.id
_entity.type
_entity.pdbx_description
1 polymer ?
#
loop_
_entity_poly.entity_id
_entity_poly.type
_entity_poly.pdbx_seq_one_letter_code
_entity_poly.pdbx_strand_id
1 'polypeptide(L)'
;MFQGNTKPLEGPASKDILDEVLIGAVKARKALYDYSLPAFQRTNLRKNTLWAEVSNTLGGVLSPQQAKARWKYLRDNYAKARKKIKTYIPSGSAATAASIKQSKFRFYDLMMFLNDFLEIRQ
;
A
#
# COMPACT_ATOMS: atom_id res chain seq x y z
N MET A 1 39.92 -1.42 -26.49
CA MET A 1 39.64 -2.29 -25.33
C MET A 1 38.66 -1.54 -24.45
N PHE A 2 37.38 -1.93 -24.43
CA PHE A 2 36.41 -1.35 -23.51
C PHE A 2 36.03 -2.44 -22.50
N GLN A 3 36.58 -2.35 -21.29
CA GLN A 3 36.13 -3.16 -20.16
C GLN A 3 34.74 -2.68 -19.75
N GLY A 4 33.71 -3.39 -20.22
CA GLY A 4 32.35 -3.27 -19.71
C GLY A 4 32.21 -4.02 -18.38
N ASN A 5 32.63 -3.40 -17.28
CA ASN A 5 32.27 -3.86 -15.94
C ASN A 5 30.83 -3.46 -15.62
N THR A 6 29.85 -4.30 -15.98
CA THR A 6 28.50 -4.21 -15.42
C THR A 6 28.48 -4.91 -14.06
N LYS A 7 28.69 -4.12 -13.00
CA LYS A 7 28.32 -4.53 -11.62
C LYS A 7 26.84 -4.90 -11.62
N PRO A 8 26.43 -6.08 -11.11
CA PRO A 8 25.04 -6.29 -10.77
C PRO A 8 24.73 -5.36 -9.58
N LEU A 9 24.00 -4.28 -9.87
CA LEU A 9 23.46 -3.36 -8.87
C LEU A 9 22.30 -4.07 -8.16
N GLU A 10 22.62 -5.08 -7.36
CA GLU A 10 21.70 -5.72 -6.43
C GLU A 10 21.55 -4.77 -5.23
N GLY A 11 20.84 -3.66 -5.47
CA GLY A 11 20.48 -2.69 -4.43
C GLY A 11 19.22 -3.13 -3.67
N PRO A 12 18.91 -2.52 -2.52
CA PRO A 12 17.72 -2.79 -1.70
C PRO A 12 16.36 -2.51 -2.38
N ALA A 13 16.36 -2.23 -3.69
CA ALA A 13 15.20 -1.88 -4.51
C ALA A 13 14.16 -3.00 -4.63
N SER A 14 14.55 -4.27 -4.42
CA SER A 14 13.62 -5.40 -4.59
C SER A 14 12.41 -5.30 -3.68
N LYS A 15 12.57 -4.81 -2.44
CA LYS A 15 11.45 -4.73 -1.49
C LYS A 15 10.50 -3.56 -1.77
N ASP A 16 11.04 -2.39 -2.14
CA ASP A 16 10.22 -1.23 -2.49
C ASP A 16 9.38 -1.51 -3.74
N ILE A 17 9.98 -2.09 -4.79
CA ILE A 17 9.26 -2.47 -6.02
C ILE A 17 8.16 -3.49 -5.71
N LEU A 18 8.44 -4.48 -4.85
CA LEU A 18 7.44 -5.44 -4.41
C LEU A 18 6.28 -4.77 -3.66
N ASP A 19 6.56 -3.75 -2.84
CA ASP A 19 5.52 -2.98 -2.15
C ASP A 19 4.67 -2.17 -3.14
N GLU A 20 5.27 -1.54 -4.14
CA GLU A 20 4.55 -0.82 -5.20
C GLU A 20 3.62 -1.76 -5.96
N VAL A 21 4.14 -2.91 -6.38
CA VAL A 21 3.35 -3.94 -7.08
C VAL A 21 2.27 -4.51 -6.16
N LEU A 22 2.58 -4.74 -4.88
CA LEU A 22 1.61 -5.17 -3.87
C LEU A 22 0.47 -4.18 -3.74
N ILE A 23 0.78 -2.88 -3.63
CA ILE A 23 -0.22 -1.83 -3.52
C ILE A 23 -1.08 -1.77 -4.78
N GLY A 24 -0.47 -1.85 -5.97
CA GLY A 24 -1.21 -1.90 -7.24
C GLY A 24 -2.13 -3.11 -7.34
N ALA A 25 -1.63 -4.30 -6.98
CA ALA A 25 -2.38 -5.55 -7.00
C ALA A 25 -3.55 -5.55 -6.01
N VAL A 26 -3.37 -4.95 -4.83
CA VAL A 26 -4.44 -4.77 -3.84
C VAL A 26 -5.41 -3.69 -4.29
N LYS A 27 -4.94 -2.57 -4.86
CA LYS A 27 -5.77 -1.47 -5.39
C LYS A 27 -6.77 -1.98 -6.44
N ALA A 28 -6.32 -2.87 -7.32
CA ALA A 28 -7.18 -3.55 -8.31
C ALA A 28 -8.24 -4.45 -7.67
N ARG A 29 -7.99 -4.93 -6.44
CA ARG A 29 -8.86 -5.88 -5.72
C ARG A 29 -9.51 -5.20 -4.52
N LYS A 30 -10.54 -4.38 -4.79
CA LYS A 30 -11.30 -3.64 -3.76
C LYS A 30 -11.78 -4.51 -2.61
N ALA A 31 -12.15 -5.76 -2.86
CA ALA A 31 -12.63 -6.69 -1.85
C ALA A 31 -11.63 -6.99 -0.69
N LEU A 32 -10.35 -6.66 -0.84
CA LEU A 32 -9.36 -6.77 0.24
C LEU A 32 -9.42 -5.61 1.25
N TYR A 33 -9.92 -4.46 0.83
CA TYR A 33 -9.90 -3.23 1.63
C TYR A 33 -11.26 -2.57 1.82
N ASP A 34 -12.24 -2.93 1.00
CA ASP A 34 -13.61 -2.44 1.04
C ASP A 34 -14.39 -3.14 2.15
N TYR A 35 -14.74 -2.38 3.19
CA TYR A 35 -15.53 -2.86 4.32
C TYR A 35 -17.05 -2.64 4.11
N SER A 36 -17.44 -2.02 3.00
CA SER A 36 -18.84 -1.89 2.58
C SER A 36 -19.43 -3.24 2.16
N LEU A 37 -18.56 -4.20 1.83
CA LEU A 37 -18.99 -5.54 1.45
C LEU A 37 -19.73 -6.29 2.57
N PRO A 38 -20.80 -7.02 2.22
CA PRO A 38 -21.61 -7.78 3.17
C PRO A 38 -20.78 -8.84 3.91
N ALA A 39 -21.18 -9.20 5.14
CA ALA A 39 -20.41 -10.08 6.03
C ALA A 39 -20.02 -11.42 5.38
N PHE A 40 -20.85 -11.94 4.47
CA PHE A 40 -20.55 -13.13 3.67
C PHE A 40 -19.29 -12.99 2.81
N GLN A 41 -19.02 -11.81 2.24
CA GLN A 41 -17.81 -11.53 1.46
C GLN A 41 -16.60 -11.18 2.34
N ARG A 42 -16.81 -10.91 3.64
CA ARG A 42 -15.74 -10.66 4.62
C ARG A 42 -15.10 -11.94 5.19
N THR A 43 -15.58 -13.11 4.77
CA THR A 43 -15.05 -14.41 5.20
C THR A 43 -13.56 -14.55 4.89
N ASN A 44 -12.82 -15.18 5.82
CA ASN A 44 -11.37 -15.38 5.68
C ASN A 44 -11.00 -16.17 4.42
N LEU A 45 -11.85 -17.12 4.01
CA LEU A 45 -11.63 -17.95 2.83
C LEU A 45 -11.48 -17.10 1.56
N ARG A 46 -12.40 -16.16 1.33
CA ARG A 46 -12.43 -15.31 0.13
C ARG A 46 -11.26 -14.33 0.10
N LYS A 47 -10.93 -13.77 1.27
CA LYS A 47 -9.73 -12.95 1.43
C LYS A 47 -8.47 -13.76 1.13
N ASN A 48 -8.40 -15.01 1.56
CA ASN A 48 -7.26 -15.86 1.31
C ASN A 48 -7.07 -16.13 -0.19
N THR A 49 -8.17 -16.39 -0.92
CA THR A 49 -8.14 -16.50 -2.39
C THR A 49 -7.65 -15.21 -3.04
N LEU A 50 -8.13 -14.05 -2.60
CA LEU A 50 -7.67 -12.76 -3.12
C LEU A 50 -6.18 -12.51 -2.81
N TRP A 51 -5.69 -12.94 -1.65
CA TRP A 51 -4.26 -12.86 -1.32
C TRP A 51 -3.42 -13.84 -2.14
N ALA A 52 -3.97 -15.01 -2.49
CA ALA A 52 -3.33 -15.95 -3.41
C ALA A 52 -3.20 -15.36 -4.82
N GLU A 53 -4.25 -14.72 -5.31
CA GLU A 53 -4.23 -13.96 -6.56
C GLU A 53 -3.20 -12.82 -6.56
N VAL A 54 -3.12 -12.07 -5.46
CA VAL A 54 -2.09 -11.04 -5.27
C VAL A 54 -0.70 -11.66 -5.29
N SER A 55 -0.47 -12.73 -4.52
CA SER A 55 0.79 -13.47 -4.51
C SER A 55 1.21 -13.94 -5.91
N ASN A 56 0.27 -14.48 -6.69
CA ASN A 56 0.49 -14.88 -8.08
C ASN A 56 0.83 -13.68 -8.98
N THR A 57 0.16 -12.53 -8.78
CA THR A 57 0.46 -11.28 -9.51
C THR A 57 1.88 -10.80 -9.23
N LEU A 58 2.39 -11.03 -8.01
CA LEU A 58 3.78 -10.73 -7.63
C LEU A 58 4.77 -11.80 -8.14
N GLY A 59 4.36 -12.71 -9.03
CA GLY A 59 5.19 -13.80 -9.53
C GLY A 59 5.52 -14.85 -8.47
N GLY A 60 4.70 -14.96 -7.41
CA GLY A 60 4.94 -15.89 -6.30
C GLY A 60 6.07 -15.48 -5.36
N VAL A 61 6.63 -14.27 -5.50
CA VAL A 61 7.75 -13.78 -4.67
C VAL A 61 7.36 -13.68 -3.19
N LEU A 62 6.12 -13.30 -2.92
CA LEU A 62 5.56 -13.18 -1.56
C LEU A 62 4.40 -14.16 -1.42
N SER A 63 4.46 -15.04 -0.42
CA SER A 63 3.30 -15.89 -0.07
C SER A 63 2.10 -15.03 0.33
N PRO A 64 0.85 -15.54 0.21
CA PRO A 64 -0.37 -14.79 0.57
C PRO A 64 -0.33 -14.22 2.00
N GLN A 65 0.26 -14.98 2.93
CA GLN A 65 0.45 -14.57 4.32
C GLN A 65 1.47 -13.42 4.46
N GLN A 66 2.58 -13.48 3.72
CA GLN A 66 3.60 -12.43 3.71
C GLN A 66 3.07 -11.16 3.07
N ALA A 67 2.38 -11.27 1.93
CA ALA A 67 1.69 -10.16 1.26
C ALA A 67 0.68 -9.49 2.21
N LYS A 68 -0.09 -10.27 2.96
CA LYS A 68 -1.03 -9.75 3.97
C LYS A 68 -0.31 -9.02 5.11
N ALA A 69 0.77 -9.57 5.64
CA ALA A 69 1.57 -8.92 6.68
C ALA A 69 2.19 -7.61 6.19
N ARG A 70 2.73 -7.62 4.97
CA ARG A 70 3.32 -6.45 4.32
C ARG A 70 2.30 -5.36 4.04
N TRP A 71 1.13 -5.73 3.51
CA TRP A 71 0.01 -4.81 3.33
C TRP A 71 -0.47 -4.20 4.64
N LYS A 72 -0.53 -5.00 5.73
CA LYS A 72 -0.87 -4.50 7.06
C LYS A 72 0.15 -3.44 7.53
N TYR A 73 1.44 -3.69 7.35
CA TYR A 73 2.49 -2.72 7.67
C TYR A 73 2.33 -1.42 6.87
N LEU A 74 2.13 -1.52 5.55
CA LEU A 74 1.93 -0.36 4.68
C LEU A 74 0.70 0.46 5.07
N ARG A 75 -0.42 -0.20 5.37
CA ARG A 75 -1.64 0.44 5.87
C ARG A 75 -1.43 1.15 7.21
N ASP A 76 -0.73 0.52 8.15
CA ASP A 76 -0.42 1.12 9.45
C ASP A 76 0.45 2.37 9.28
N ASN A 77 1.45 2.30 8.40
CA ASN A 77 2.32 3.43 8.10
C ASN A 77 1.58 4.56 7.39
N TYR A 78 0.67 4.23 6.46
CA TYR A 78 -0.24 5.18 5.82
C TYR A 78 -1.19 5.82 6.84
N ALA A 79 -1.78 5.04 7.74
CA ALA A 79 -2.65 5.56 8.80
C ALA A 79 -1.90 6.51 9.75
N LYS A 80 -0.65 6.19 10.11
CA LYS A 80 0.24 7.08 10.88
C LYS A 80 0.57 8.36 10.13
N ALA A 81 0.90 8.26 8.84
CA ALA A 81 1.15 9.41 7.98
C ALA A 81 -0.11 10.30 7.87
N ARG A 82 -1.28 9.71 7.65
CA ARG A 82 -2.58 10.40 7.61
C ARG A 82 -2.93 11.03 8.95
N LYS A 83 -2.67 10.34 10.07
CA LYS A 83 -2.87 10.90 11.41
C LYS A 83 -1.98 12.11 11.62
N LYS A 84 -0.69 12.04 11.26
CA LYS A 84 0.23 13.19 11.33
C LYS A 84 -0.27 14.37 10.50
N ILE A 85 -0.75 14.14 9.28
CA ILE A 85 -1.35 15.17 8.42
C ILE A 85 -2.62 15.75 9.06
N LYS A 86 -3.51 14.92 9.61
CA LYS A 86 -4.78 15.35 10.23
C LYS A 86 -4.58 16.02 11.60
N THR A 87 -3.56 15.64 12.38
CA THR A 87 -3.21 16.31 13.65
C THR A 87 -2.43 17.61 13.44
N TYR A 88 -1.83 17.79 12.26
CA TYR A 88 -1.24 19.07 11.87
C TYR A 88 -2.35 19.97 11.30
N ILE A 89 -3.05 20.68 12.19
CA ILE A 89 -4.02 21.72 11.82
C ILE A 89 -3.53 23.07 12.37
N PRO A 90 -2.78 23.87 11.59
CA PRO A 90 -2.86 25.31 11.63
C PRO A 90 -4.00 25.77 10.69
N SER A 91 -4.90 26.62 11.17
CA SER A 91 -6.05 27.17 10.42
C SER A 91 -5.63 27.70 9.04
N GLY A 92 -5.90 26.95 7.97
CA GLY A 92 -5.61 27.38 6.60
C GLY A 92 -5.81 26.27 5.56
N SER A 93 -6.86 26.40 4.76
CA SER A 93 -7.29 25.40 3.76
C SER A 93 -6.26 25.10 2.65
N ALA A 94 -5.18 25.88 2.53
CA ALA A 94 -4.13 25.69 1.53
C ALA A 94 -2.98 24.74 1.96
N ALA A 95 -2.87 24.41 3.26
CA ALA A 95 -1.72 23.67 3.79
C ALA A 95 -1.84 22.13 3.75
N THR A 96 -3.03 21.58 3.46
CA THR A 96 -3.26 20.14 3.35
C THR A 96 -2.50 19.53 2.16
N ALA A 97 -2.43 20.22 1.03
CA ALA A 97 -1.66 19.77 -0.13
C ALA A 97 -0.14 19.82 0.12
N ALA A 98 0.34 20.79 0.91
CA ALA A 98 1.76 20.93 1.26
C ALA A 98 2.22 19.86 2.27
N SER A 99 1.41 19.52 3.28
CA SER A 99 1.74 18.48 4.25
C SER A 99 1.69 17.07 3.66
N ILE A 100 0.83 16.83 2.66
CA ILE A 100 0.86 15.60 1.84
C ILE A 100 2.20 15.49 1.10
N LYS A 101 2.68 16.57 0.47
CA LYS A 101 4.00 16.59 -0.20
C LYS A 101 5.19 16.42 0.76
N GLN A 102 5.04 16.76 2.04
CA GLN A 102 6.10 16.64 3.07
C GLN A 102 6.15 15.24 3.72
N SER A 103 5.13 14.42 3.52
CA SER A 103 5.11 13.07 4.07
C SER A 103 6.14 12.21 3.31
N LYS A 104 7.26 11.87 3.97
CA LYS A 104 8.35 11.03 3.41
C LYS A 104 7.91 9.61 2.99
N PHE A 105 6.62 9.31 3.04
CA PHE A 105 6.09 8.03 2.63
C PHE A 105 5.90 8.02 1.11
N ARG A 106 6.89 7.46 0.40
CA ARG A 106 6.86 7.36 -1.08
C ARG A 106 5.63 6.64 -1.62
N PHE A 107 5.06 5.72 -0.86
CA PHE A 107 3.85 4.98 -1.23
C PHE A 107 2.54 5.71 -0.89
N TYR A 108 2.61 6.95 -0.37
CA TYR A 108 1.42 7.69 0.04
C TYR A 108 0.47 7.93 -1.14
N ASP A 109 1.01 8.33 -2.29
CA ASP A 109 0.24 8.58 -3.51
C ASP A 109 -0.44 7.29 -4.00
N LEU A 110 0.30 6.18 -4.04
CA LEU A 110 -0.21 4.87 -4.41
C LEU A 110 -1.31 4.37 -3.47
N MET A 111 -1.28 4.74 -2.18
CA MET A 111 -2.27 4.37 -1.18
C MET A 111 -3.38 5.42 -0.99
N MET A 112 -3.34 6.56 -1.69
CA MET A 112 -4.31 7.65 -1.54
C MET A 112 -5.74 7.22 -1.87
N PHE A 113 -5.92 6.20 -2.74
CA PHE A 113 -7.23 5.62 -3.02
C PHE A 113 -7.92 5.05 -1.77
N LEU A 114 -7.17 4.70 -0.72
CA LEU A 114 -7.74 4.23 0.53
C LEU A 114 -8.42 5.36 1.33
N ASN A 115 -8.14 6.64 1.04
CA ASN A 115 -8.75 7.75 1.76
C ASN A 115 -10.29 7.69 1.69
N ASP A 116 -10.83 7.43 0.50
CA ASP A 116 -12.27 7.28 0.23
C ASP A 116 -12.92 6.21 1.13
N PHE A 117 -12.21 5.10 1.35
CA PHE A 117 -12.70 3.98 2.17
C PHE A 117 -12.41 4.12 3.67
N LEU A 118 -11.43 4.95 4.05
CA LEU A 118 -11.09 5.22 5.45
C LEU A 118 -11.97 6.31 6.08
N GLU A 119 -12.62 7.16 5.28
CA GLU A 119 -13.56 8.18 5.78
C GLU A 119 -14.91 7.59 6.21
N ILE A 120 -15.27 6.40 5.73
CA ILE A 120 -16.54 5.71 6.06
C ILE A 120 -16.58 5.22 7.52
N ARG A 121 -15.49 5.33 8.30
CA ARG A 121 -15.46 5.09 9.75
C ARG A 121 -15.20 6.39 10.51
N GLN A 122 -16.19 7.28 10.52
CA GLN A 122 -16.35 8.29 11.58
C GLN A 122 -17.64 7.99 12.31
#